data_AF-A0A085GIU5-F1
#
_entry.id   AF-A0A085GIU5-F1
#
_cell.length_a   1.000
_cell.length_b   1.000
_cell.length_c   1.000
_cell.angle_alpha   90.00
_cell.angle_beta   90.00
_cell.angle_gamma   90.00
#
_symmetry.space_group_name_H-M   'P 1'
#
loop_
_entity.id
_entity.type
_entity.pdbx_description
1 polymer ?
#
loop_
_entity_poly.entity_id
_entity_poly.type
_entity_poly.pdbx_seq_one_letter_code
_entity_poly.pdbx_strand_id
1 'polypeptide(L)'
;MQKQIAQLDDTNQGSIALWLTMPTLENYPQNLNRLLYASPLQTLETGEQLTKTANSIWLNSEQQQKATASWNNALKLRAANSPQLRGYLQVQQDLHQFSALLVEREKNKEGLTLSYLKTVAYQAETQLNKEIPLEALLTQLEDDRKQNQNTQTLEKQINERIDALSSRYFSIRNILEPSAYSNTVESNNQR
;
A
#
# COMPACT_ATOMS: atom_id res chain seq x y z
N MET A 1 -7.92 -34.60 12.15
CA MET A 1 -7.71 -33.41 13.00
C MET A 1 -6.24 -33.16 13.34
N GLN A 2 -5.51 -34.06 14.02
CA GLN A 2 -4.11 -33.78 14.41
C GLN A 2 -3.16 -33.42 13.24
N LYS A 3 -3.27 -34.08 12.08
CA LYS A 3 -2.47 -33.72 10.88
C LYS A 3 -2.82 -32.36 10.27
N GLN A 4 -4.06 -31.88 10.42
CA GLN A 4 -4.47 -30.56 9.93
C GLN A 4 -4.01 -29.44 10.89
N ILE A 5 -3.92 -29.72 12.19
CA ILE A 5 -3.38 -28.78 13.19
C ILE A 5 -1.88 -28.58 12.99
N ALA A 6 -1.13 -29.66 12.70
CA ALA A 6 0.30 -29.56 12.40
C ALA A 6 0.60 -28.70 11.16
N GLN A 7 -0.22 -28.80 10.11
CA GLN A 7 -0.08 -27.96 8.91
C GLN A 7 -0.46 -26.49 9.13
N LEU A 8 -1.33 -26.21 10.11
CA LEU A 8 -1.65 -24.83 10.50
C LEU A 8 -0.52 -24.19 11.32
N ASP A 9 0.18 -24.98 12.12
CA ASP A 9 1.35 -24.56 12.90
C ASP A 9 2.52 -24.13 11.99
N ASP A 10 2.63 -24.73 10.79
CA ASP A 10 3.61 -24.38 9.76
C ASP A 10 3.32 -23.03 9.06
N THR A 11 2.17 -22.40 9.32
CA THR A 11 1.87 -21.07 8.79
C THR A 11 2.01 -20.00 9.88
N ASN A 12 2.61 -18.85 9.55
CA ASN A 12 2.79 -17.74 10.49
C ASN A 12 1.47 -17.29 11.13
N GLN A 13 0.35 -17.32 10.40
CA GLN A 13 -0.96 -16.92 10.94
C GLN A 13 -1.62 -18.02 11.78
N GLY A 14 -1.48 -19.29 11.40
CA GLY A 14 -2.08 -20.41 12.12
C GLY A 14 -1.46 -20.65 13.50
N SER A 15 -0.13 -20.57 13.62
CA SER A 15 0.58 -20.67 14.91
C SER A 15 0.20 -19.55 15.89
N ILE A 16 0.01 -18.33 15.41
CA ILE A 16 -0.43 -17.18 16.24
C ILE A 16 -1.89 -17.35 16.67
N ALA A 17 -2.78 -17.74 15.75
CA ALA A 17 -4.18 -17.99 16.07
C ALA A 17 -4.31 -19.11 17.11
N LEU A 18 -3.54 -20.19 16.97
CA LEU A 18 -3.47 -21.26 17.97
C LEU A 18 -2.99 -20.74 19.32
N TRP A 19 -1.91 -19.94 19.36
CA TRP A 19 -1.41 -19.34 20.60
C TRP A 19 -2.45 -18.44 21.30
N LEU A 20 -3.23 -17.65 20.55
CA LEU A 20 -4.29 -16.82 21.12
C LEU A 20 -5.41 -17.65 21.78
N THR A 21 -5.60 -18.89 21.34
CA THR A 21 -6.59 -19.82 21.92
C THR A 21 -6.01 -20.71 23.04
N MET A 22 -4.72 -21.03 22.96
CA MET A 22 -3.99 -21.87 23.91
C MET A 22 -2.61 -21.25 24.18
N PRO A 23 -2.55 -20.23 25.04
CA PRO A 23 -1.32 -19.47 25.23
C PRO A 23 -0.27 -20.28 25.98
N THR A 24 0.95 -20.29 25.45
CA THR A 24 2.12 -20.90 26.09
C THR A 24 3.27 -19.91 26.16
N LEU A 25 4.02 -19.91 27.26
CA LEU A 25 5.16 -19.00 27.42
C LEU A 25 6.34 -19.38 26.51
N GLU A 26 6.50 -20.68 26.24
CA GLU A 26 7.60 -21.25 25.45
C GLU A 26 7.71 -20.65 24.03
N ASN A 27 6.57 -20.42 23.37
CA ASN A 27 6.51 -19.95 21.98
C ASN A 27 6.17 -18.45 21.87
N TYR A 28 5.93 -17.75 22.98
CA TYR A 28 5.46 -16.36 22.97
C TYR A 28 6.47 -15.39 22.32
N PRO A 29 7.76 -15.38 22.71
CA PRO A 29 8.75 -14.50 22.08
C PRO A 29 8.93 -14.77 20.57
N GLN A 30 8.89 -16.04 20.17
CA GLN A 30 9.03 -16.45 18.78
C GLN A 30 7.81 -16.00 17.96
N ASN A 31 6.60 -16.13 18.51
CA ASN A 31 5.38 -15.64 17.88
C ASN A 31 5.37 -14.11 17.72
N LEU A 32 5.84 -13.35 18.72
CA LEU A 32 6.00 -11.91 18.59
C LEU A 32 7.06 -11.54 17.54
N ASN A 33 8.22 -12.20 17.55
CA ASN A 33 9.26 -11.95 16.55
C ASN A 33 8.77 -12.24 15.13
N ARG A 34 7.99 -13.32 14.94
CA ARG A 34 7.38 -13.64 13.64
C ARG A 34 6.44 -12.52 13.16
N LEU A 35 5.67 -11.91 14.06
CA LEU A 35 4.83 -10.76 13.71
C LEU A 35 5.64 -9.53 13.30
N LEU A 36 6.76 -9.27 13.97
CA LEU A 36 7.63 -8.13 13.65
C LEU A 36 8.28 -8.25 12.27
N TYR A 37 8.61 -9.48 11.85
CA TYR A 37 9.21 -9.74 10.53
C TYR A 37 8.18 -10.14 9.47
N ALA A 38 6.88 -10.12 9.79
CA ALA A 38 5.83 -10.43 8.82
C ALA A 38 5.77 -9.35 7.74
N SER A 39 5.60 -9.79 6.48
CA SER A 39 5.38 -8.87 5.36
C SER A 39 4.13 -8.02 5.62
N PRO A 40 4.16 -6.69 5.42
CA PRO A 40 2.96 -5.87 5.46
C PRO A 40 1.96 -6.25 4.35
N LEU A 41 2.40 -7.02 3.35
CA LEU A 41 1.55 -7.55 2.28
C LEU A 41 1.02 -8.97 2.55
N GLN A 42 1.32 -9.58 3.70
CA GLN A 42 1.02 -10.98 3.99
C GLN A 42 -0.44 -11.35 3.70
N THR A 43 -1.40 -10.49 4.03
CA THR A 43 -2.83 -10.73 3.77
C THR A 43 -3.14 -10.78 2.26
N LEU A 44 -2.51 -9.91 1.47
CA LEU A 44 -2.68 -9.89 0.01
C LEU A 44 -2.00 -11.10 -0.64
N GLU A 45 -0.80 -11.46 -0.18
CA GLU A 45 -0.07 -12.65 -0.61
C GLU A 45 -0.86 -13.93 -0.29
N THR A 46 -1.46 -14.00 0.90
CA THR A 46 -2.34 -15.12 1.30
C THR A 46 -3.57 -15.19 0.41
N GLY A 47 -4.20 -14.06 0.08
CA GLY A 47 -5.30 -14.00 -0.87
C GLY A 47 -4.91 -14.49 -2.28
N GLU A 48 -3.72 -14.14 -2.75
CA GLU A 48 -3.19 -14.65 -4.01
C GLU A 48 -2.97 -16.18 -3.97
N GLN A 49 -2.35 -16.70 -2.91
CA GLN A 49 -2.19 -18.14 -2.74
C GLN A 49 -3.54 -18.87 -2.65
N LEU A 50 -4.52 -18.28 -1.98
CA LEU A 50 -5.87 -18.82 -1.88
C LEU A 50 -6.52 -18.93 -3.25
N THR A 51 -6.44 -17.87 -4.08
CA THR A 51 -7.00 -17.90 -5.44
C THR A 51 -6.28 -18.90 -6.35
N LYS A 52 -4.95 -19.00 -6.27
CA LYS A 52 -4.15 -20.01 -7.00
C LYS A 52 -4.53 -21.43 -6.61
N THR A 53 -4.64 -21.69 -5.31
CA THR A 53 -5.03 -23.00 -4.77
C THR A 53 -6.44 -23.36 -5.21
N ALA A 54 -7.41 -22.45 -5.06
CA ALA A 54 -8.79 -22.68 -5.46
C ALA A 54 -8.90 -22.95 -6.97
N ASN A 55 -8.14 -22.24 -7.81
CA ASN A 55 -8.09 -22.48 -9.25
C ASN A 55 -7.53 -23.88 -9.59
N SER A 56 -6.55 -24.38 -8.83
CA SER A 56 -5.97 -25.72 -9.05
C SER A 56 -6.89 -26.88 -8.66
N ILE A 57 -7.78 -26.67 -7.68
CA ILE A 57 -8.69 -27.72 -7.17
C ILE A 57 -10.05 -27.67 -7.90
N TRP A 58 -10.54 -26.47 -8.23
CA TRP A 58 -11.90 -26.26 -8.77
C TRP A 58 -11.89 -25.49 -10.10
N LEU A 59 -11.11 -25.95 -11.09
CA LEU A 59 -10.91 -25.25 -12.37
C LEU A 59 -12.21 -24.75 -13.04
N ASN A 60 -13.25 -25.59 -13.04
CA ASN A 60 -14.51 -25.33 -13.75
C ASN A 60 -15.64 -24.81 -12.83
N SER A 61 -15.33 -24.39 -11.59
CA SER A 61 -16.33 -23.88 -10.66
C SER A 61 -16.63 -22.40 -10.91
N GLU A 62 -17.84 -22.09 -11.36
CA GLU A 62 -18.28 -20.70 -11.52
C GLU A 62 -18.20 -19.90 -10.22
N GLN A 63 -18.49 -20.53 -9.08
CA GLN A 63 -18.45 -19.86 -7.78
C GLN A 63 -17.03 -19.41 -7.44
N GLN A 64 -16.03 -20.27 -7.69
CA GLN A 64 -14.62 -19.95 -7.48
C GLN A 64 -14.17 -18.84 -8.44
N GLN A 65 -14.54 -18.92 -9.72
CA GLN A 65 -14.15 -17.94 -10.73
C GLN A 65 -14.72 -16.55 -10.41
N LYS A 66 -16.01 -16.47 -10.03
CA LYS A 66 -16.66 -15.21 -9.65
C LYS A 66 -16.02 -14.59 -8.39
N ALA A 67 -15.73 -15.39 -7.36
CA ALA A 67 -15.08 -14.92 -6.14
C ALA A 67 -13.66 -14.39 -6.43
N THR A 68 -12.89 -15.11 -7.24
CA THR A 68 -11.53 -14.72 -7.65
C THR A 68 -11.54 -13.44 -8.48
N ALA A 69 -12.48 -13.30 -9.42
CA ALA A 69 -12.63 -12.08 -10.21
C ALA A 69 -12.98 -10.87 -9.35
N SER A 70 -13.89 -11.03 -8.39
CA SER A 70 -14.26 -9.98 -7.42
C SER A 70 -13.05 -9.52 -6.61
N TRP A 71 -12.28 -10.46 -6.05
CA TRP A 71 -11.04 -10.16 -5.33
C TRP A 71 -10.04 -9.38 -6.19
N ASN A 72 -9.75 -9.86 -7.40
CA ASN A 72 -8.79 -9.21 -8.29
C ASN A 72 -9.24 -7.79 -8.71
N ASN A 73 -10.54 -7.61 -8.97
CA ASN A 73 -11.10 -6.30 -9.31
C ASN A 73 -11.01 -5.32 -8.12
N ALA A 74 -11.28 -5.79 -6.91
CA ALA A 74 -11.12 -4.98 -5.71
C ALA A 74 -9.67 -4.51 -5.52
N LEU A 75 -8.68 -5.39 -5.72
CA LEU A 75 -7.26 -5.02 -5.65
C LEU A 75 -6.87 -4.00 -6.71
N LYS A 76 -7.31 -4.20 -7.96
CA LYS A 76 -7.04 -3.25 -9.06
C LYS A 76 -7.64 -1.87 -8.77
N LEU A 77 -8.88 -1.82 -8.30
CA LEU A 77 -9.55 -0.57 -7.96
C LEU A 77 -8.86 0.16 -6.81
N ARG A 78 -8.50 -0.56 -5.73
CA ARG A 78 -7.74 -0.01 -4.61
C ARG A 78 -6.39 0.54 -5.05
N ALA A 79 -5.65 -0.22 -5.86
CA ALA A 79 -4.35 0.21 -6.40
C ALA A 79 -4.47 1.47 -7.28
N ALA A 80 -5.50 1.53 -8.14
CA ALA A 80 -5.76 2.68 -9.01
C ALA A 80 -6.15 3.94 -8.22
N ASN A 81 -6.91 3.77 -7.14
CA ASN A 81 -7.32 4.85 -6.25
C ASN A 81 -6.23 5.27 -5.24
N SER A 82 -5.08 4.57 -5.22
CA SER A 82 -3.95 4.95 -4.39
C SER A 82 -3.39 6.30 -4.86
N PRO A 83 -3.33 7.30 -3.98
CA PRO A 83 -2.75 8.60 -4.32
C PRO A 83 -1.28 8.47 -4.70
N GLN A 84 -0.85 9.33 -5.61
CA GLN A 84 0.44 9.20 -6.29
C GLN A 84 1.49 10.18 -5.76
N LEU A 85 1.07 11.16 -4.96
CA LEU A 85 1.87 12.22 -4.38
C LEU A 85 2.74 12.95 -5.43
N ARG A 86 2.25 13.04 -6.68
CA ARG A 86 2.98 13.72 -7.76
C ARG A 86 3.21 15.20 -7.45
N GLY A 87 2.21 15.87 -6.86
CA GLY A 87 2.34 17.27 -6.44
C GLY A 87 3.45 17.45 -5.40
N TYR A 88 3.51 16.58 -4.40
CA TYR A 88 4.57 16.58 -3.38
C TYR A 88 5.97 16.40 -4.00
N LEU A 89 6.14 15.39 -4.87
CA LEU A 89 7.42 15.15 -5.55
C LEU A 89 7.82 16.31 -6.46
N GLN A 90 6.85 16.93 -7.14
CA GLN A 90 7.09 18.11 -7.97
C GLN A 90 7.59 19.29 -7.12
N VAL A 91 6.98 19.55 -5.97
CA VAL A 91 7.42 20.63 -5.07
C VAL A 91 8.84 20.41 -4.59
N GLN A 92 9.22 19.17 -4.26
CA GLN A 92 10.59 18.86 -3.89
C GLN A 92 11.58 19.21 -5.01
N GLN A 93 11.23 18.90 -6.25
CA GLN A 93 12.05 19.24 -7.43
C GLN A 93 12.08 20.75 -7.69
N ASP A 94 10.92 21.42 -7.65
CA ASP A 94 10.78 22.85 -7.90
C ASP A 94 11.57 23.67 -6.87
N LEU A 95 11.51 23.29 -5.58
CA LEU A 95 12.27 23.95 -4.52
C LEU A 95 13.78 23.75 -4.67
N HIS A 96 14.21 22.56 -5.11
CA HIS A 96 15.63 22.32 -5.41
C HIS A 96 16.12 23.21 -6.57
N GLN A 97 15.34 23.31 -7.66
CA GLN A 97 15.66 24.18 -8.80
C GLN A 97 15.66 25.66 -8.39
N PHE A 98 14.68 26.07 -7.59
CA PHE A 98 14.60 27.43 -7.07
C PHE A 98 15.81 27.77 -6.18
N SER A 99 16.24 26.84 -5.33
CA SER A 99 17.45 27.02 -4.52
C SER A 99 18.71 27.18 -5.38
N ALA A 100 18.86 26.40 -6.45
CA ALA A 100 19.97 26.55 -7.39
C ALA A 100 19.95 27.91 -8.10
N LEU A 101 18.77 28.38 -8.51
CA LEU A 101 18.58 29.71 -9.10
C LEU A 101 18.99 30.82 -8.12
N LEU A 102 18.63 30.70 -6.83
CA LEU A 102 19.03 31.68 -5.82
C LEU A 102 20.56 31.84 -5.74
N VAL A 103 21.28 30.72 -5.73
CA VAL A 103 22.75 30.70 -5.70
C VAL A 103 23.35 31.33 -6.96
N GLU A 104 22.80 31.03 -8.13
CA GLU A 104 23.25 31.62 -9.40
C GLU A 104 23.05 33.14 -9.42
N ARG A 105 21.88 33.62 -9.02
CA ARG A 105 21.55 35.05 -8.96
C ARG A 105 22.44 35.78 -7.97
N GLU A 106 22.67 35.20 -6.80
CA GLU A 106 23.59 35.75 -5.80
C GLU A 106 25.02 35.88 -6.36
N LYS A 107 25.53 34.84 -7.03
CA LYS A 107 26.85 34.86 -7.68
C LYS A 107 26.95 35.98 -8.73
N ASN A 108 25.89 36.20 -9.48
CA ASN A 108 25.81 37.22 -10.51
C ASN A 108 25.44 38.62 -9.97
N LYS A 109 25.24 38.75 -8.64
CA LYS A 109 24.76 39.97 -7.96
C LYS A 109 23.42 40.47 -8.51
N GLU A 110 22.58 39.55 -8.97
CA GLU A 110 21.24 39.81 -9.45
C GLU A 110 20.21 39.61 -8.34
N GLY A 111 19.22 40.49 -8.28
CA GLY A 111 18.08 40.34 -7.38
C GLY A 111 16.96 39.49 -7.98
N LEU A 112 16.11 38.94 -7.12
CA LEU A 112 14.80 38.39 -7.50
C LEU A 112 13.69 39.39 -7.19
N THR A 113 12.64 39.37 -8.00
CA THR A 113 11.46 40.19 -7.73
C THR A 113 10.59 39.53 -6.67
N LEU A 114 9.93 40.34 -5.84
CA LEU A 114 8.92 39.86 -4.89
C LEU A 114 7.79 39.09 -5.60
N SER A 115 7.45 39.50 -6.83
CA SER A 115 6.44 38.80 -7.65
C SER A 115 6.87 37.35 -7.95
N TYR A 116 8.13 37.15 -8.32
CA TYR A 116 8.66 35.82 -8.59
C TYR A 116 8.63 34.91 -7.35
N LEU A 117 9.02 35.45 -6.19
CA LEU A 117 8.96 34.72 -4.92
C LEU A 117 7.53 34.28 -4.58
N LYS A 118 6.55 35.17 -4.79
CA LYS A 118 5.13 34.86 -4.60
C LYS A 118 4.65 33.74 -5.53
N THR A 119 5.09 33.75 -6.79
CA THR A 119 4.74 32.70 -7.76
C THR A 119 5.24 31.33 -7.30
N VAL A 120 6.50 31.23 -6.89
CA VAL A 120 7.08 29.95 -6.42
C VAL A 120 6.35 29.46 -5.16
N ALA A 121 6.12 30.34 -4.18
CA ALA A 121 5.41 29.98 -2.95
C ALA A 121 3.98 29.49 -3.24
N TYR A 122 3.23 30.23 -4.06
CA TYR A 122 1.86 29.86 -4.42
C TYR A 122 1.79 28.53 -5.19
N GLN A 123 2.74 28.30 -6.10
CA GLN A 123 2.83 27.02 -6.82
C GLN A 123 3.11 25.87 -5.85
N ALA A 124 4.04 26.05 -4.91
CA ALA A 124 4.34 25.04 -3.90
C ALA A 124 3.11 24.70 -3.04
N GLU A 125 2.44 25.72 -2.48
CA GLU A 125 1.21 25.51 -1.70
C GLU A 125 0.13 24.81 -2.50
N THR A 126 -0.12 25.25 -3.73
CA THR A 126 -1.14 24.65 -4.61
C THR A 126 -0.86 23.18 -4.86
N GLN A 127 0.40 22.81 -5.08
CA GLN A 127 0.79 21.43 -5.36
C GLN A 127 0.75 20.54 -4.11
N LEU A 128 1.19 21.05 -2.95
CA LEU A 128 1.11 20.33 -1.68
C LEU A 128 -0.35 20.07 -1.27
N ASN A 129 -1.26 21.00 -1.57
CA ASN A 129 -2.68 20.87 -1.23
C ASN A 129 -3.47 19.91 -2.15
N LYS A 130 -2.88 19.40 -3.24
CA LYS A 130 -3.56 18.45 -4.14
C LYS A 130 -3.82 17.10 -3.48
N GLU A 131 -2.89 16.62 -2.68
CA GLU A 131 -2.97 15.33 -2.01
C GLU A 131 -2.28 15.39 -0.65
N ILE A 132 -2.98 14.96 0.40
CA ILE A 132 -2.41 14.86 1.75
C ILE A 132 -1.66 13.52 1.86
N PRO A 133 -0.38 13.50 2.26
CA PRO A 133 0.38 12.27 2.54
C PRO A 133 -0.18 11.47 3.72
N LEU A 134 0.08 10.17 3.77
CA LEU A 134 -0.41 9.31 4.85
C LEU A 134 0.20 9.73 6.19
N GLU A 135 1.46 10.12 6.19
CA GLU A 135 2.22 10.58 7.37
C GLU A 135 1.58 11.84 7.99
N ALA A 136 1.08 12.75 7.15
CA ALA A 136 0.36 13.94 7.61
C ALA A 136 -1.00 13.57 8.23
N LEU A 137 -1.72 12.61 7.65
CA LEU A 137 -2.98 12.09 8.24
C LEU A 137 -2.73 11.41 9.59
N LEU A 138 -1.64 10.65 9.73
CA LEU A 138 -1.24 10.03 10.99
C LEU A 138 -0.89 11.08 12.05
N THR A 139 -0.16 12.13 11.68
CA THR A 139 0.15 13.25 12.59
C THR A 139 -1.14 13.94 13.05
N GLN A 140 -2.08 14.20 12.13
CA GLN A 140 -3.38 14.76 12.48
C GLN A 140 -4.15 13.84 13.44
N LEU A 141 -4.15 12.53 13.22
CA LEU A 141 -4.81 11.57 14.09
C LEU A 141 -4.24 11.61 15.52
N GLU A 142 -2.92 11.71 15.66
CA GLU A 142 -2.27 11.84 16.97
C GLU A 142 -2.73 13.10 17.71
N ASP A 143 -2.81 14.24 17.01
CA ASP A 143 -3.19 15.51 17.62
C ASP A 143 -4.68 15.56 17.97
N ASP A 144 -5.55 15.03 17.10
CA ASP A 144 -6.99 14.92 17.37
C ASP A 144 -7.26 14.02 18.58
N ARG A 145 -6.51 12.90 18.73
CA ARG A 145 -6.60 12.03 19.91
C ARG A 145 -6.13 12.71 21.18
N LYS A 146 -5.01 13.44 21.15
CA LYS A 146 -4.53 14.22 22.31
C LYS A 146 -5.57 15.24 22.78
N GLN A 147 -6.37 15.76 21.86
CA GLN A 147 -7.43 16.72 22.12
C GLN A 147 -8.80 16.07 22.43
N ASN A 148 -8.88 14.73 22.54
CA ASN A 148 -10.12 13.97 22.73
C ASN A 148 -11.20 14.26 21.67
N GLN A 149 -10.80 14.57 20.44
CA GLN A 149 -11.72 14.77 19.33
C GLN A 149 -12.21 13.42 18.76
N ASN A 150 -13.32 13.45 18.01
CA ASN A 150 -13.81 12.25 17.33
C ASN A 150 -12.98 11.94 16.08
N THR A 151 -12.31 10.79 16.07
CA THR A 151 -11.36 10.39 15.03
C THR A 151 -11.90 9.35 14.04
N GLN A 152 -13.16 8.90 14.16
CA GLN A 152 -13.69 7.76 13.38
C GLN A 152 -13.54 7.94 11.86
N THR A 153 -13.88 9.12 11.34
CA THR A 153 -13.77 9.40 9.89
C THR A 153 -12.31 9.43 9.43
N LEU A 154 -11.42 10.01 10.22
CA LEU A 154 -9.98 10.10 9.91
C LEU A 154 -9.33 8.72 9.95
N GLU A 155 -9.65 7.88 10.94
CA GLU A 155 -9.18 6.50 11.02
C GLU A 155 -9.65 5.66 9.83
N LYS A 156 -10.91 5.82 9.42
CA LYS A 156 -11.43 5.16 8.21
C LYS A 156 -10.63 5.59 6.97
N GLN A 157 -10.40 6.90 6.80
CA GLN A 157 -9.62 7.43 5.67
C GLN A 157 -8.19 6.88 5.67
N ILE A 158 -7.54 6.79 6.84
CA ILE A 158 -6.20 6.22 7.00
C ILE A 158 -6.19 4.75 6.61
N ASN A 159 -7.15 3.96 7.08
CA ASN A 159 -7.27 2.54 6.73
C ASN A 159 -7.47 2.34 5.23
N GLU A 160 -8.35 3.12 4.60
CA GLU A 160 -8.56 3.09 3.14
C GLU A 160 -7.28 3.48 2.38
N ARG A 161 -6.50 4.45 2.90
CA ARG A 161 -5.22 4.86 2.31
C ARG A 161 -4.16 3.77 2.43
N ILE A 162 -4.08 3.08 3.56
CA ILE A 162 -3.18 1.93 3.77
C ILE A 162 -3.56 0.77 2.84
N ASP A 163 -4.84 0.45 2.73
CA ASP A 163 -5.35 -0.59 1.83
C ASP A 163 -5.01 -0.29 0.37
N ALA A 164 -5.21 0.96 -0.06
CA ALA A 164 -4.90 1.41 -1.42
C ALA A 164 -3.39 1.35 -1.72
N LEU A 165 -2.55 1.86 -0.82
CA LEU A 165 -1.09 1.84 -0.95
C LEU A 165 -0.56 0.40 -0.96
N SER A 166 -1.08 -0.46 -0.08
CA SER A 166 -0.72 -1.88 -0.03
C SER A 166 -1.09 -2.61 -1.32
N SER A 167 -2.29 -2.36 -1.86
CA SER A 167 -2.73 -2.94 -3.13
C SER A 167 -1.85 -2.45 -4.29
N ARG A 168 -1.49 -1.16 -4.30
CA ARG A 168 -0.59 -0.60 -5.31
C ARG A 168 0.81 -1.20 -5.22
N TYR A 169 1.38 -1.29 -4.02
CA TYR A 169 2.70 -1.88 -3.81
C TYR A 169 2.73 -3.36 -4.22
N PHE A 170 1.72 -4.12 -3.80
CA PHE A 170 1.53 -5.52 -4.22
C PHE A 170 1.45 -5.66 -5.74
N SER A 171 0.66 -4.80 -6.41
CA SER A 171 0.56 -4.80 -7.87
C SER A 171 1.89 -4.49 -8.56
N ILE A 172 2.66 -3.51 -8.07
CA ILE A 172 3.96 -3.14 -8.66
C ILE A 172 4.95 -4.29 -8.50
N ARG A 173 5.03 -4.89 -7.31
CA ARG A 173 5.89 -6.04 -7.05
C ARG A 173 5.57 -7.21 -7.99
N ASN A 174 4.29 -7.51 -8.17
CA ASN A 174 3.86 -8.64 -9.01
C ASN A 174 3.99 -8.36 -10.52
N ILE A 175 4.04 -7.08 -10.94
CA ILE A 175 4.40 -6.74 -12.34
C ILE A 175 5.89 -6.99 -12.60
N LEU A 176 6.74 -6.76 -11.60
CA LEU A 176 8.20 -6.95 -11.69
C LEU A 176 8.62 -8.44 -11.59
N GLU A 177 7.69 -9.33 -11.25
CA GLU A 177 7.85 -10.79 -11.20
C GLU A 177 6.95 -11.43 -12.29
N PRO A 178 7.39 -11.57 -13.56
CA PRO A 178 6.52 -11.86 -14.70
C PRO A 178 5.84 -13.24 -14.71
N SER A 179 6.11 -14.13 -13.75
CA SER A 179 5.65 -15.52 -13.81
C SER A 179 4.18 -15.76 -13.42
N ALA A 180 3.34 -14.72 -13.30
CA ALA A 180 1.96 -14.86 -12.81
C ALA A 180 0.85 -14.30 -13.71
N TYR A 181 1.16 -13.74 -14.89
CA TYR A 181 0.14 -13.12 -15.76
C TYR A 181 0.14 -13.58 -17.22
N SER A 182 0.67 -14.76 -17.53
CA SER A 182 0.44 -15.39 -18.84
C SER A 182 -0.75 -16.36 -18.76
N ASN A 183 -1.96 -15.80 -18.77
CA ASN A 183 -3.16 -16.49 -19.27
C ASN A 183 -3.96 -15.48 -20.11
N THR A 184 -3.35 -15.03 -21.20
CA THR A 184 -4.08 -14.52 -22.36
C THR A 184 -4.22 -15.67 -23.34
N VAL A 185 -5.46 -16.09 -23.51
CA VAL A 185 -5.94 -17.00 -24.53
C VAL A 185 -5.47 -16.51 -25.91
N GLU A 186 -4.45 -17.15 -26.48
CA GLU A 186 -4.23 -17.14 -27.92
C GLU A 186 -5.13 -18.21 -28.54
N SER A 187 -6.38 -17.83 -28.81
CA SER A 187 -7.21 -18.51 -29.81
C SER A 187 -6.63 -18.16 -31.19
N ASN A 188 -5.53 -18.80 -31.58
CA ASN A 188 -5.06 -18.73 -32.95
C ASN A 188 -5.93 -19.64 -33.82
N ASN A 189 -6.75 -18.98 -34.65
CA ASN A 189 -7.38 -19.52 -35.84
C ASN A 189 -6.36 -20.34 -36.65
N GLN A 190 -6.58 -21.64 -36.73
CA GLN A 190 -6.15 -22.46 -37.86
C GLN A 190 -7.28 -23.44 -38.20
N ARG A 191 -8.10 -23.04 -39.18
CA ARG A 191 -8.50 -23.83 -40.35
C ARG A 191 -9.34 -22.99 -41.29
#